data_AF-A0A8K0V8Y1-F1
#
_entry.id   AF-A0A8K0V8Y1-F1
#
_cell.length_a   1.000
_cell.length_b   1.000
_cell.length_c   1.000
_cell.angle_alpha   90.00
_cell.angle_beta   90.00
_cell.angle_gamma   90.00
#
_symmetry.space_group_name_H-M   'P 1'
#
loop_
_entity.id
_entity.type
_entity.pdbx_description
1 polymer ?
#
loop_
_entity_poly.entity_id
_entity_poly.type
_entity_poly.pdbx_seq_one_letter_code
_entity_poly.pdbx_strand_id
1 'polypeptide(L)'
;MTTAVFSRRQGLEENGLLTALIVNGHVTAELLRNPKNNRWSCYISTEAAQSFSRRFMTSKMIGSAYDMPWRDVRKRMNDAGIASFTPDGKDYGLLHLRADVEGVLGKC
;
A
#
# COMPACT_ATOMS: atom_id res chain seq x y z
N MET A 1 -7.68 2.35 -12.06
CA MET A 1 -6.82 1.22 -12.49
C MET A 1 -7.36 -0.10 -11.90
N THR A 2 -7.04 -1.28 -12.43
CA THR A 2 -7.51 -2.55 -11.82
C THR A 2 -6.80 -2.83 -10.50
N THR A 3 -7.43 -3.60 -9.60
CA THR A 3 -6.81 -4.01 -8.32
C THR A 3 -5.48 -4.75 -8.53
N ALA A 4 -5.38 -5.60 -9.55
CA ALA A 4 -4.13 -6.30 -9.89
C ALA A 4 -2.99 -5.33 -10.28
N VAL A 5 -3.29 -4.30 -11.08
CA VAL A 5 -2.30 -3.28 -11.46
C VAL A 5 -1.89 -2.44 -10.25
N PHE A 6 -2.85 -2.05 -9.42
CA PHE A 6 -2.58 -1.29 -8.20
C PHE A 6 -1.70 -2.09 -7.24
N SER A 7 -2.09 -3.34 -6.96
CA SER A 7 -1.37 -4.27 -6.10
C SER A 7 0.11 -4.39 -6.52
N ARG A 8 0.38 -4.67 -7.81
CA ARG A 8 1.74 -4.74 -8.34
C ARG A 8 2.51 -3.43 -8.18
N ARG A 9 1.86 -2.28 -8.39
CA ARG A 9 2.52 -0.96 -8.24
C ARG A 9 2.92 -0.70 -6.80
N GLN A 10 2.07 -1.06 -5.85
CA GLN A 10 2.31 -0.83 -4.43
C GLN A 10 3.09 -1.96 -3.76
N GLY A 11 3.33 -3.11 -4.40
CA GLY A 11 3.99 -4.25 -3.77
C GLY A 11 3.06 -5.00 -2.80
N LEU A 12 1.78 -5.13 -3.17
CA LEU A 12 0.72 -5.79 -2.41
C LEU A 12 0.21 -7.04 -3.13
N GLU A 13 1.03 -7.67 -3.96
CA GLU A 13 0.66 -8.84 -4.78
C GLU A 13 0.50 -10.15 -3.99
N GLU A 14 1.15 -10.25 -2.84
CA GLU A 14 1.18 -11.48 -2.06
C GLU A 14 0.00 -11.58 -1.09
N ASN A 15 -0.33 -12.82 -0.73
CA ASN A 15 -1.14 -13.19 0.44
C ASN A 15 -2.49 -12.46 0.63
N GLY A 16 -3.08 -11.94 -0.45
CA GLY A 16 -4.36 -11.22 -0.38
C GLY A 16 -4.26 -9.88 0.38
N LEU A 17 -3.06 -9.29 0.52
CA LEU A 17 -2.85 -8.05 1.27
C LEU A 17 -3.75 -6.91 0.78
N LEU A 18 -3.84 -6.69 -0.54
CA LEU A 18 -4.75 -5.69 -1.09
C LEU A 18 -6.22 -5.99 -0.77
N THR A 19 -6.63 -7.26 -0.83
CA THR A 19 -7.99 -7.66 -0.50
C THR A 19 -8.29 -7.35 0.97
N ALA A 20 -7.37 -7.66 1.88
CA ALA A 20 -7.51 -7.34 3.29
C ALA A 20 -7.63 -5.82 3.52
N LEU A 21 -6.83 -5.01 2.81
CA LEU A 21 -6.94 -3.55 2.87
C LEU A 21 -8.29 -3.02 2.36
N ILE A 22 -8.84 -3.61 1.31
CA ILE A 22 -10.16 -3.24 0.79
C ILE A 22 -11.26 -3.62 1.78
N VAL A 23 -11.28 -4.88 2.24
CA VAL A 23 -12.30 -5.40 3.16
C VAL A 23 -12.32 -4.62 4.49
N ASN A 24 -11.16 -4.19 4.98
CA ASN A 24 -11.05 -3.42 6.21
C ASN A 24 -11.12 -1.90 5.99
N GLY A 25 -11.46 -1.43 4.78
CA GLY A 25 -11.74 -0.02 4.51
C GLY A 25 -10.52 0.90 4.43
N HIS A 26 -9.32 0.34 4.27
CA HIS A 26 -8.08 1.13 4.09
C HIS A 26 -7.86 1.56 2.62
N VAL A 27 -8.51 0.89 1.67
CA VAL A 27 -8.51 1.25 0.24
C VAL A 27 -9.91 1.09 -0.33
N THR A 28 -10.46 2.13 -0.94
CA THR A 28 -11.73 2.03 -1.67
C THR A 28 -11.51 1.39 -3.04
N ALA A 29 -12.32 0.38 -3.35
CA ALA A 29 -12.39 -0.23 -4.67
C ALA A 29 -13.84 -0.31 -5.14
N GLU A 30 -14.05 -0.14 -6.43
CA GLU A 30 -15.36 -0.13 -7.09
C GLU A 30 -15.47 -1.30 -8.05
N LEU A 31 -16.63 -1.96 -8.04
CA LEU A 31 -16.94 -3.02 -9.00
C LEU A 31 -17.47 -2.37 -10.29
N LEU A 32 -16.66 -2.38 -11.34
CA LEU A 32 -17.02 -1.80 -12.64
C LEU A 32 -17.08 -2.86 -13.72
N ARG A 33 -17.98 -2.65 -14.69
CA ARG A 33 -18.09 -3.48 -15.89
C ARG A 33 -17.21 -2.88 -16.97
N ASN A 34 -16.24 -3.65 -17.46
CA ASN A 34 -15.38 -3.22 -18.56
C ASN A 34 -16.22 -3.12 -19.85
N PRO A 35 -16.30 -1.94 -20.48
CA PRO A 35 -17.13 -1.75 -21.67
C PRO A 35 -16.61 -2.55 -22.89
N LYS A 36 -15.31 -2.89 -22.94
CA LYS A 36 -14.69 -3.58 -24.08
C LYS A 36 -15.02 -5.08 -24.13
N ASN A 37 -15.06 -5.75 -22.98
CA ASN A 37 -15.23 -7.20 -22.90
C ASN A 37 -16.38 -7.64 -21.99
N ASN A 38 -17.15 -6.68 -21.46
CA ASN A 38 -18.35 -6.90 -20.68
C ASN A 38 -18.14 -7.61 -19.32
N ARG A 39 -16.90 -7.77 -18.88
CA ARG A 39 -16.56 -8.46 -17.62
C ARG A 39 -16.58 -7.49 -16.44
N TRP A 40 -17.08 -7.96 -15.31
CA TRP A 40 -16.96 -7.25 -14.04
C TRP A 40 -15.54 -7.38 -13.48
N SER A 41 -14.99 -6.29 -12.96
CA SER A 41 -13.68 -6.27 -12.32
C SER A 41 -13.63 -5.18 -11.26
N CYS A 42 -12.82 -5.38 -10.22
CA CYS A 42 -12.59 -4.36 -9.21
C CYS A 42 -11.55 -3.35 -9.70
N TYR A 43 -11.89 -2.07 -9.58
CA TYR A 43 -11.04 -0.94 -9.93
C TYR A 43 -10.80 -0.07 -8.70
N ILE A 44 -9.60 0.50 -8.64
CA ILE A 44 -9.24 1.55 -7.68
C ILE A 44 -9.14 2.84 -8.50
N SER A 45 -9.93 3.84 -8.11
CA SER A 45 -9.91 5.16 -8.73
C SER A 45 -8.56 5.86 -8.47
N THR A 46 -8.28 6.91 -9.24
CA THR A 46 -7.05 7.68 -9.04
C THR A 46 -7.06 8.36 -7.66
N GLU A 47 -8.22 8.84 -7.24
CA GLU A 47 -8.47 9.50 -5.96
C GLU A 47 -8.24 8.54 -4.80
N ALA A 48 -8.79 7.32 -4.90
CA ALA A 48 -8.59 6.28 -3.89
C ALA A 48 -7.11 5.86 -3.80
N ALA A 49 -6.42 5.73 -4.93
CA ALA A 49 -4.99 5.43 -4.97
C ALA A 49 -4.15 6.54 -4.31
N GLN A 50 -4.48 7.80 -4.57
CA GLN A 50 -3.81 8.95 -3.95
C GLN A 50 -4.10 9.04 -2.44
N SER A 51 -5.34 8.78 -2.03
CA SER A 51 -5.70 8.73 -0.61
C SER A 51 -4.91 7.66 0.13
N PHE A 52 -4.74 6.48 -0.48
CA PHE A 52 -3.89 5.43 0.06
C PHE A 52 -2.44 5.91 0.21
N SER A 53 -1.84 6.48 -0.84
CA SER A 53 -0.42 6.89 -0.81
C SER A 53 -0.14 8.09 0.09
N ARG A 54 -1.14 8.92 0.39
CA ARG A 54 -1.03 10.00 1.38
C ARG A 54 -0.97 9.48 2.81
N ARG A 55 -1.62 8.35 3.08
CA ARG A 55 -1.71 7.79 4.44
C ARG A 55 -0.67 6.70 4.69
N PHE A 56 -0.37 5.89 3.69
CA PHE A 56 0.44 4.70 3.84
C PHE A 56 1.62 4.68 2.88
N MET A 57 2.67 3.99 3.29
CA MET A 57 3.78 3.60 2.43
C MET A 57 4.10 2.12 2.63
N THR A 58 4.20 1.37 1.53
CA THR A 58 4.75 0.01 1.55
C THR A 58 6.27 0.06 1.44
N SER A 59 6.98 -1.02 1.77
CA SER A 59 8.44 -1.06 1.58
C SER A 59 8.88 -0.74 0.15
N LYS A 60 8.08 -1.13 -0.85
CA LYS A 60 8.34 -0.79 -2.26
C LYS A 60 8.23 0.71 -2.51
N MET A 61 7.22 1.37 -1.95
CA MET A 61 7.07 2.82 -2.03
C MET A 61 8.21 3.55 -1.32
N ILE A 62 8.59 3.09 -0.12
CA ILE A 62 9.70 3.68 0.64
C ILE A 62 11.01 3.52 -0.14
N GLY A 63 11.31 2.32 -0.63
CA GLY A 63 12.52 2.08 -1.41
C GLY A 63 12.60 2.95 -2.66
N SER A 64 11.48 3.14 -3.36
CA SER A 64 11.42 4.03 -4.52
C SER A 64 11.52 5.52 -4.17
N ALA A 65 10.95 5.95 -3.04
CA ALA A 65 10.90 7.36 -2.66
C ALA A 65 12.21 7.87 -2.05
N TYR A 66 12.96 7.00 -1.37
CA TYR A 66 14.20 7.34 -0.67
C TYR A 66 15.44 6.70 -1.29
N ASP A 67 15.33 6.17 -2.52
CA ASP A 67 16.39 5.44 -3.23
C ASP A 67 17.10 4.40 -2.35
N MET A 68 16.30 3.56 -1.70
CA MET A 68 16.76 2.63 -0.67
C MET A 68 16.47 1.16 -1.05
N PRO A 69 17.44 0.25 -0.89
CA PRO A 69 17.18 -1.18 -1.02
C PRO A 69 16.15 -1.67 0.01
N TRP A 70 15.29 -2.62 -0.39
CA TRP A 70 14.21 -3.12 0.48
C TRP A 70 14.69 -3.71 1.83
N ARG A 71 15.91 -4.28 1.87
CA ARG A 71 16.52 -4.81 3.11
C ARG A 71 16.82 -3.68 4.09
N ASP A 72 17.28 -2.55 3.58
CA ASP A 72 17.63 -1.39 4.39
C ASP A 72 16.38 -0.69 4.88
N VAL A 73 15.30 -0.65 4.07
CA VAL A 73 14.00 -0.14 4.53
C VAL A 73 13.54 -0.87 5.78
N ARG A 74 13.52 -2.22 5.77
CA ARG A 74 13.08 -3.01 6.93
C ARG A 74 13.98 -2.78 8.13
N LYS A 75 15.30 -2.81 7.94
CA LYS A 75 16.26 -2.54 9.02
C LYS A 75 16.05 -1.16 9.62
N ARG A 76 15.88 -0.14 8.79
CA ARG A 76 15.74 1.26 9.21
C ARG A 76 14.45 1.50 9.97
N MET A 77 13.33 0.90 9.54
CA MET A 77 12.07 0.98 10.29
C MET A 77 12.20 0.30 11.66
N ASN A 78 12.81 -0.89 11.72
CA ASN A 78 13.03 -1.61 12.98
C ASN A 78 13.96 -0.85 13.94
N ASP A 79 15.10 -0.34 13.45
CA ASP A 79 16.07 0.42 14.25
C ASP A 79 15.46 1.73 14.79
N ALA A 80 14.46 2.27 14.11
CA ALA A 80 13.69 3.45 14.54
C ALA A 80 12.46 3.12 15.40
N GLY A 81 12.20 1.83 15.70
CA GLY A 81 11.03 1.40 16.47
C GLY A 81 9.69 1.55 15.75
N ILE A 82 9.70 1.75 14.42
CA ILE A 82 8.49 1.88 13.62
C ILE A 82 7.97 0.49 13.26
N ALA A 83 6.82 0.15 13.83
CA ALA A 83 6.13 -1.10 13.52
C ALA A 83 5.39 -1.03 12.17
N SER A 84 5.07 -2.19 11.60
CA SER A 84 4.06 -2.28 10.56
C SER A 84 2.70 -1.84 11.09
N PHE A 85 1.89 -1.27 10.21
CA PHE A 85 0.51 -0.92 10.46
C PHE A 85 -0.31 -2.20 10.65
N THR A 86 -0.65 -2.51 11.90
CA THR A 86 -1.39 -3.71 12.30
C THR A 86 -2.58 -3.40 13.22
N PRO A 87 -3.54 -2.56 12.79
CA PRO A 87 -4.72 -2.27 13.59
C PRO A 87 -5.48 -3.56 13.90
N ASP A 88 -5.94 -3.69 15.14
CA ASP A 88 -6.67 -4.86 15.64
C ASP A 88 -5.95 -6.20 15.41
N GLY A 89 -4.61 -6.17 15.35
CA GLY A 89 -3.78 -7.36 15.12
C GLY A 89 -3.80 -7.91 13.69
N LYS A 90 -4.37 -7.18 12.73
CA LYS A 90 -4.42 -7.60 11.32
C LYS A 90 -3.12 -7.28 10.61
N ASP A 91 -2.56 -8.26 9.92
CA ASP A 91 -1.33 -8.08 9.13
C ASP A 91 -1.66 -7.63 7.70
N TYR A 92 -1.07 -6.51 7.29
CA TYR A 92 -1.12 -5.97 5.92
C TYR A 92 0.25 -5.99 5.23
N GLY A 93 1.19 -6.78 5.75
CA GLY A 93 2.57 -6.84 5.32
C GLY A 93 3.40 -5.68 5.85
N LEU A 94 4.48 -5.35 5.15
CA LEU A 94 5.34 -4.20 5.45
C LEU A 94 4.70 -2.89 4.95
N LEU A 95 3.53 -2.59 5.51
CA LEU A 95 2.77 -1.38 5.32
C LEU A 95 3.01 -0.48 6.54
N HIS A 96 3.38 0.77 6.33
CA HIS A 96 3.63 1.73 7.41
C HIS A 96 2.78 2.98 7.22
N LEU A 97 2.51 3.71 8.31
CA LEU A 97 1.94 5.04 8.20
C LEU A 97 2.98 5.97 7.59
N ARG A 98 2.56 6.77 6.61
CA ARG A 98 3.45 7.69 5.91
C ARG A 98 4.07 8.70 6.87
N ALA A 99 3.29 9.20 7.84
CA ALA A 99 3.77 10.13 8.85
C ALA A 99 4.93 9.57 9.68
N ASP A 100 4.87 8.29 10.06
CA ASP A 100 5.92 7.63 10.83
C ASP A 100 7.20 7.47 10.00
N VAL A 101 7.05 7.07 8.74
CA VAL A 101 8.18 6.95 7.80
C VAL A 101 8.84 8.32 7.57
N GLU A 102 8.05 9.34 7.28
CA GLU A 102 8.56 10.70 7.05
C GLU A 102 9.18 11.31 8.32
N GLY A 103 8.71 10.92 9.50
CA GLY A 103 9.31 11.30 10.78
C GLY A 103 10.74 10.77 10.96
N VAL A 104 11.06 9.63 10.34
CA VAL A 104 12.38 8.98 10.43
C VAL A 104 13.29 9.35 9.26
N LEU A 105 12.74 9.43 8.04
CA LEU A 105 13.50 9.59 6.80
C LEU A 105 13.42 11.01 6.20
N GLY A 106 12.59 11.88 6.75
CA GLY A 106 12.26 13.18 6.16
C GLY A 106 11.13 13.07 5.14
N LYS A 107 10.54 14.20 4.76
CA LYS A 107 9.48 14.26 3.74
C LYS A 107 10.06 13.96 2.35
N CYS A 108 9.36 13.15 1.56
CA CYS A 108 9.65 12.85 0.16
C CYS A 108 8.60 13.41 -0.79
#